data_AF-A0A4U2E0U3-F1
#
_entry.id   AF-A0A4U2E0U3-F1
#
_cell.length_a   1.000
_cell.length_b   1.000
_cell.length_c   1.000
_cell.angle_alpha   90.00
_cell.angle_beta   90.00
_cell.angle_gamma   90.00
#
_symmetry.space_group_name_H-M   'P 1'
#
loop_
_entity.id
_entity.type
_entity.pdbx_description
1 polymer ?
#
loop_
_entity_poly.entity_id
_entity_poly.type
_entity_poly.pdbx_seq_one_letter_code
_entity_poly.pdbx_strand_id
1 'polypeptide(L)' 'VPYIVSTITCNSAGGQPVSIANLKAVYELAESYGIPVVMDCARFAENAYFIKQREVGYSDWSIQEITREAFKYADLFAM' A
#
# COMPACT_ATOMS: atom_id res chain seq x y z
N VAL A 1 -15.08 13.53 -2.81
CA VAL A 1 -14.06 12.69 -3.47
C VAL A 1 -14.70 11.33 -3.72
N PRO A 2 -14.75 10.81 -4.96
CA PRO A 2 -15.44 9.55 -5.25
C PRO A 2 -14.68 8.31 -4.74
N TYR A 3 -13.35 8.38 -4.69
CA TYR A 3 -12.46 7.34 -4.17
C TYR A 3 -11.03 7.91 -4.02
N ILE A 4 -10.16 7.19 -3.30
CA ILE A 4 -8.72 7.44 -3.21
C ILE A 4 -7.98 6.33 -3.96
N VAL A 5 -6.92 6.68 -4.70
CA VAL A 5 -6.03 5.70 -5.34
C VAL A 5 -4.68 5.68 -4.65
N SER A 6 -4.33 4.54 -4.05
CA SER A 6 -3.02 4.28 -3.45
C SER A 6 -2.17 3.51 -4.46
N THR A 7 -1.27 4.20 -5.15
CA THR A 7 -0.36 3.59 -6.14
C THR A 7 0.91 3.07 -5.49
N ILE A 8 1.14 1.75 -5.54
CA ILE A 8 2.29 1.09 -4.90
C ILE A 8 3.12 0.27 -5.89
N THR A 9 4.39 0.59 -6.13
CA THR A 9 5.11 1.85 -5.80
C THR A 9 4.55 3.07 -6.55
N CYS A 10 4.79 4.28 -6.07
CA CYS A 10 4.35 5.51 -6.76
C CYS A 10 5.14 5.75 -8.05
N ASN A 11 4.56 5.37 -9.20
CA ASN A 11 5.17 5.48 -10.52
C ASN A 11 5.64 6.91 -10.83
N SER A 12 4.76 7.90 -10.63
CA SER A 12 5.04 9.30 -10.95
C SER A 12 6.12 9.94 -10.09
N ALA A 13 6.41 9.36 -8.91
CA ALA A 13 7.50 9.78 -8.04
C ALA A 13 8.83 9.05 -8.36
N GLY A 14 8.89 8.28 -9.46
CA GLY A 14 10.06 7.49 -9.81
C GLY A 14 10.12 6.14 -9.10
N GLY A 15 8.96 5.50 -8.88
CA GLY A 15 8.89 4.16 -8.29
C GLY A 15 9.21 4.14 -6.78
N GLN A 16 8.93 5.23 -6.07
CA GLN A 16 9.21 5.29 -4.63
C GLN A 16 8.18 4.46 -3.83
N PRO A 17 8.62 3.77 -2.77
CA PRO A 17 7.74 2.94 -1.98
C PRO A 17 6.82 3.76 -1.08
N VAL A 18 5.64 3.20 -0.82
CA VAL A 18 4.68 3.67 0.20
C VAL A 18 4.74 2.72 1.39
N SER A 19 4.86 3.28 2.59
CA SER A 19 4.99 2.49 3.81
C SER A 19 3.67 1.87 4.28
N ILE A 20 3.72 0.77 5.05
CA ILE A 20 2.52 0.18 5.66
C ILE A 20 1.82 1.20 6.57
N ALA A 21 2.60 1.95 7.37
CA ALA A 21 2.06 2.98 8.24
C ALA A 21 1.29 4.07 7.45
N ASN A 22 1.76 4.44 6.26
CA ASN A 22 1.09 5.42 5.43
C ASN A 22 -0.19 4.85 4.80
N LEU A 23 -0.14 3.62 4.25
CA LEU A 23 -1.33 2.94 3.71
C LEU A 23 -2.43 2.82 4.76
N LYS A 24 -2.07 2.40 5.97
CA LYS A 24 -2.99 2.29 7.10
C LYS A 24 -3.62 3.63 7.46
N ALA A 25 -2.82 4.69 7.61
CA ALA A 25 -3.32 6.01 7.97
C ALA A 25 -4.27 6.60 6.90
N VAL A 26 -3.97 6.38 5.61
CA VAL A 26 -4.86 6.78 4.52
C VAL A 26 -6.17 6.01 4.58
N TYR A 27 -6.12 4.69 4.80
CA TYR A 27 -7.31 3.85 4.86
C TYR A 27 -8.21 4.19 6.06
N GLU A 28 -7.66 4.35 7.26
CA GLU A 28 -8.42 4.74 8.46
C GLU A 28 -9.10 6.11 8.29
N LEU A 29 -8.40 7.06 7.65
CA LEU A 29 -8.99 8.36 7.32
C LEU A 29 -10.11 8.20 6.29
N ALA A 30 -9.89 7.45 5.22
CA ALA A 30 -10.89 7.22 4.18
C ALA A 30 -12.17 6.55 4.73
N GLU A 31 -11.99 5.55 5.60
CA GLU A 31 -13.07 4.82 6.28
C GLU A 31 -13.92 5.78 7.12
N SER A 32 -13.29 6.71 7.86
CA SER A 32 -14.01 7.71 8.67
C SER A 32 -14.94 8.63 7.87
N TYR A 33 -14.70 8.78 6.56
CA TYR A 33 -15.52 9.55 5.64
C TYR A 33 -16.35 8.69 4.68
N GLY A 34 -16.29 7.36 4.79
CA GLY A 34 -16.95 6.45 3.85
C GLY A 34 -16.46 6.58 2.41
N ILE A 35 -15.18 6.93 2.21
CA ILE A 35 -14.56 7.07 0.88
C ILE A 35 -13.85 5.75 0.53
N PRO A 36 -14.17 5.10 -0.60
CA PRO A 36 -13.49 3.88 -1.02
C PRO A 36 -12.02 4.10 -1.34
N VAL A 37 -11.18 3.10 -1.06
CA VAL A 37 -9.75 3.08 -1.40
C VAL A 37 -9.48 2.00 -2.46
N VAL A 38 -8.85 2.42 -3.55
CA VAL A 38 -8.39 1.57 -4.65
C VAL A 38 -6.87 1.46 -4.60
N MET A 39 -6.33 0.25 -4.56
CA MET A 39 -4.90 0.00 -4.69
C MET A 39 -4.53 -0.15 -6.16
N ASP A 40 -3.74 0.78 -6.72
CA ASP A 40 -3.05 0.53 -7.99
C ASP A 40 -1.82 -0.31 -7.67
N CYS A 41 -1.89 -1.58 -8.08
CA CYS A 41 -0.97 -2.63 -7.66
C CYS A 41 -0.02 -3.07 -8.77
N ALA A 42 0.17 -2.28 -9.84
CA ALA A 42 1.06 -2.65 -10.95
C ALA A 42 2.50 -3.04 -10.52
N ARG A 43 3.00 -2.46 -9.40
CA ARG A 43 4.34 -2.73 -8.85
C ARG A 43 4.32 -3.13 -7.37
N PHE A 44 3.28 -3.84 -6.95
CA PHE A 44 3.09 -4.19 -5.53
C PHE A 44 4.27 -4.98 -4.93
N ALA A 45 4.88 -5.88 -5.73
CA ALA A 45 5.98 -6.73 -5.28
C ALA A 45 7.26 -5.92 -5.00
N GLU A 46 7.52 -4.89 -5.80
CA GLU A 46 8.63 -3.95 -5.57
C GLU A 46 8.40 -3.14 -4.30
N ASN A 47 7.16 -2.69 -4.07
CA ASN A 47 6.79 -1.98 -2.85
C ASN A 47 7.01 -2.86 -1.61
N ALA A 48 6.54 -4.11 -1.65
CA ALA A 48 6.74 -5.08 -0.58
C ALA A 48 8.22 -5.39 -0.33
N TYR A 49 9.04 -5.45 -1.38
CA TYR A 49 10.50 -5.60 -1.25
C TYR A 49 11.14 -4.43 -0.50
N PHE A 50 10.75 -3.18 -0.83
CA PHE A 50 11.25 -2.02 -0.11
C PHE A 50 10.81 -1.98 1.35
N ILE A 51 9.56 -2.36 1.65
CA ILE A 51 9.06 -2.48 3.03
C ILE A 51 9.92 -3.49 3.81
N LYS A 52 10.14 -4.69 3.27
CA LYS A 52 10.98 -5.72 3.90
C LYS A 52 12.38 -5.19 4.26
N GLN A 53 12.97 -4.38 3.38
CA GLN A 53 14.31 -3.85 3.56
C GLN A 53 14.41 -2.65 4.51
N ARG A 54 13.38 -1.80 4.53
CA ARG A 54 13.49 -0.44 5.10
C ARG A 54 12.63 -0.23 6.35
N GLU A 55 11.56 -1.01 6.52
CA GLU A 55 10.67 -0.87 7.68
C GLU A 55 11.04 -1.87 8.79
N VAL A 56 11.33 -1.31 9.97
CA VAL A 56 11.56 -2.11 11.18
C VAL A 56 10.28 -2.87 11.53
N GLY A 57 10.41 -4.18 11.75
CA GLY A 57 9.29 -5.08 12.08
C GLY A 57 8.86 -6.01 10.94
N TYR A 58 9.31 -5.77 9.71
CA TYR A 58 8.96 -6.58 8.53
C TYR A 58 10.14 -7.33 7.90
N SER A 59 11.35 -7.24 8.48
CA SER A 59 12.57 -7.87 7.92
C SER A 59 12.45 -9.38 7.76
N ASP A 60 11.79 -10.04 8.72
CA ASP A 60 11.63 -11.50 8.73
C ASP A 60 10.41 -11.97 7.95
N TRP A 61 9.52 -11.05 7.56
CA TRP A 61 8.32 -11.37 6.79
C TRP A 61 8.68 -11.67 5.34
N SER A 62 8.02 -12.66 4.75
CA SER A 62 8.06 -12.93 3.32
C SER A 62 7.41 -11.79 2.53
N ILE A 63 7.74 -11.69 1.24
CA ILE A 63 7.10 -10.71 0.33
C ILE A 63 5.59 -10.95 0.28
N GLN A 64 5.14 -12.21 0.35
CA GLN A 64 3.74 -12.58 0.39
C GLN A 64 3.03 -12.06 1.65
N GLU A 65 3.67 -12.16 2.82
CA GLU A 65 3.10 -11.66 4.09
C GLU A 65 2.97 -10.14 4.08
N ILE A 66 4.01 -9.42 3.62
CA ILE A 66 3.99 -7.96 3.50
C ILE A 66 2.94 -7.50 2.48
N THR A 67 2.82 -8.21 1.35
CA THR A 67 1.78 -7.92 0.35
C THR A 67 0.39 -8.10 0.96
N ARG A 68 0.15 -9.21 1.68
CA ARG A 68 -1.13 -9.42 2.37
C ARG A 68 -1.43 -8.34 3.39
N GLU A 69 -0.41 -7.85 4.10
CA GLU A 69 -0.57 -6.73 5.04
C GLU A 69 -0.96 -5.45 4.33
N ALA A 70 -0.24 -5.05 3.27
CA ALA A 70 -0.54 -3.85 2.50
C ALA A 70 -1.97 -3.87 1.92
N PHE A 71 -2.43 -5.03 1.44
CA PHE A 71 -3.74 -5.18 0.82
C PHE A 71 -4.92 -5.17 1.80
N LYS A 72 -4.68 -5.17 3.13
CA LYS A 72 -5.74 -4.89 4.12
C LYS A 72 -6.26 -3.45 4.03
N TYR A 73 -5.48 -2.56 3.43
CA TYR A 73 -5.72 -1.11 3.42
C TYR A 73 -6.25 -0.62 2.06
N ALA A 74 -7.09 -1.44 1.41
CA ALA A 74 -7.87 -1.07 0.23
C ALA A 74 -9.12 -1.94 0.09
N ASP A 75 -10.14 -1.42 -0.57
CA ASP A 75 -11.41 -2.10 -0.83
C ASP A 75 -11.41 -2.79 -2.21
N LEU A 76 -10.61 -2.26 -3.14
CA LEU A 76 -10.52 -2.69 -4.53
C LEU A 76 -9.06 -2.64 -5.00
N PHE A 77 -8.76 -3.40 -6.04
CA PHE A 77 -7.45 -3.34 -6.71
C PHE A 77 -7.61 -3.11 -8.21
N ALA A 78 -6.68 -2.36 -8.78
CA ALA A 78 -6.51 -2.14 -10.20
C ALA A 78 -5.07 -2.48 -10.61
N MET A 79 -4.90 -3.06 -11.80
CA MET A 79 -3.60 -3.35 -12.42
C MET A 79 -3.39 -2.48 -13.65
#